data_AF-A0A345DR76-F1
#
_entry.id   AF-A0A345DR76-F1
#
_cell.length_a   1.000
_cell.length_b   1.000
_cell.length_c   1.000
_cell.angle_alpha   90.00
_cell.angle_beta   90.00
_cell.angle_gamma   90.00
#
_symmetry.space_group_name_H-M   'P 1'
#
loop_
_entity.id
_entity.type
_entity.pdbx_description
1 polymer ?
#
loop_
_entity_poly.entity_id
_entity_poly.type
_entity_poly.pdbx_seq_one_letter_code
_entity_poly.pdbx_strand_id
1 'polypeptide(L)'
;MTENEIIRKIKDISIDTDHRPSFIAKYILQNLMIVPEITIKEMAECTYTSIATINRFTKYLNLDGYKELIHIIKYFNHNLAGEESIT
;
A
#
# COMPACT_ATOMS: atom_id res chain seq x y z
N MET A 1 -0.01 14.57 -2.89
CA MET A 1 -0.54 13.57 -3.84
C MET A 1 -1.92 13.19 -3.33
N THR A 2 -2.89 12.99 -4.22
CA THR A 2 -4.18 12.40 -3.85
C THR A 2 -4.04 10.91 -3.55
N GLU A 3 -5.02 10.32 -2.87
CA GLU A 3 -5.06 8.89 -2.54
C GLU A 3 -4.95 8.05 -3.83
N ASN A 4 -5.67 8.44 -4.88
CA ASN A 4 -5.63 7.78 -6.18
C ASN A 4 -4.25 7.87 -6.87
N GLU A 5 -3.56 9.00 -6.74
CA GLU A 5 -2.19 9.15 -7.25
C GLU A 5 -1.22 8.22 -6.52
N ILE A 6 -1.41 8.01 -5.21
CA ILE A 6 -0.58 7.12 -4.41
C ILE A 6 -0.82 5.66 -4.80
N ILE A 7 -2.08 5.24 -4.98
CA ILE A 7 -2.41 3.90 -5.46
C ILE A 7 -1.83 3.65 -6.86
N ARG A 8 -1.91 4.63 -7.77
CA ARG A 8 -1.25 4.54 -9.09
C ARG A 8 0.26 4.37 -8.96
N LYS A 9 0.92 5.16 -8.12
CA LYS A 9 2.36 5.04 -7.89
C LYS A 9 2.74 3.69 -7.29
N ILE A 10 1.92 3.12 -6.39
CA ILE A 10 2.11 1.75 -5.88
C ILE A 10 2.00 0.74 -7.04
N LYS A 11 1.01 0.90 -7.94
CA LYS A 11 0.89 0.09 -9.16
C LYS A 11 2.14 0.17 -10.03
N ASP A 12 2.65 1.36 -10.29
CA ASP A 12 3.86 1.56 -11.10
C ASP A 12 5.10 0.91 -10.45
N ILE A 13 5.26 1.03 -9.13
CA ILE A 13 6.36 0.36 -8.40
C ILE A 13 6.20 -1.17 -8.43
N SER A 14 4.98 -1.69 -8.45
CA SER A 14 4.73 -3.14 -8.44
C SER A 14 5.15 -3.83 -9.74
N ILE A 15 5.15 -3.10 -10.87
CA ILE A 15 5.53 -3.64 -12.19
C ILE A 15 7.03 -3.46 -12.47
N ASP A 16 7.69 -2.52 -11.80
CA ASP A 16 9.15 -2.34 -11.89
C ASP A 16 9.88 -3.34 -10.98
N THR A 17 10.24 -4.50 -11.53
CA THR A 17 10.89 -5.59 -10.79
C THR A 17 12.30 -5.24 -10.29
N ASP A 18 12.96 -4.27 -10.92
CA ASP A 18 14.33 -3.85 -10.54
C ASP A 18 14.30 -2.86 -9.38
N HIS A 19 13.14 -2.26 -9.12
CA HIS A 19 12.95 -1.37 -8.00
C HIS A 19 12.87 -2.14 -6.67
N ARG A 20 13.81 -1.89 -5.76
CA ARG A 20 13.95 -2.60 -4.47
C ARG A 20 12.64 -2.80 -3.69
N PRO A 21 11.74 -1.82 -3.52
CA PRO A 21 10.47 -2.01 -2.81
C PRO A 21 9.31 -2.61 -3.65
N SER A 22 9.55 -3.11 -4.87
CA SER A 22 8.48 -3.66 -5.74
C SER A 22 7.70 -4.80 -5.08
N PHE A 23 8.34 -5.62 -4.26
CA PHE A 23 7.68 -6.70 -3.50
C PHE A 23 6.65 -6.19 -2.48
N ILE A 24 6.92 -5.04 -1.84
CA ILE A 24 5.99 -4.40 -0.89
C ILE A 24 4.77 -3.90 -1.66
N ALA A 25 5.00 -3.24 -2.80
CA ALA A 25 3.94 -2.71 -3.65
C ALA A 25 3.05 -3.83 -4.21
N LYS A 26 3.67 -4.93 -4.69
CA LYS A 26 2.94 -6.14 -5.14
C LYS A 26 2.05 -6.70 -4.04
N TYR A 27 2.60 -6.87 -2.83
CA TYR A 27 1.84 -7.39 -1.71
C TYR A 27 0.62 -6.50 -1.40
N ILE A 28 0.79 -5.17 -1.41
CA ILE A 28 -0.32 -4.23 -1.17
C ILE A 28 -1.45 -4.42 -2.19
N LEU A 29 -1.13 -4.46 -3.48
CA LEU A 29 -2.15 -4.55 -4.54
C LEU A 29 -2.88 -5.89 -4.55
N GLN A 30 -2.20 -6.97 -4.17
CA GLN A 30 -2.78 -8.30 -4.07
C GLN A 30 -3.65 -8.48 -2.82
N ASN A 31 -3.48 -7.62 -1.82
CA ASN A 31 -4.09 -7.77 -0.50
C ASN A 31 -4.74 -6.46 -0.01
N LEU A 32 -5.34 -5.68 -0.91
CA LEU A 32 -5.90 -4.35 -0.60
C LEU A 32 -6.91 -4.38 0.55
N MET A 33 -7.66 -5.47 0.72
CA MET A 33 -8.63 -5.63 1.82
C MET A 33 -8.00 -6.04 3.15
N ILE A 34 -6.82 -6.68 3.13
CA ILE A 34 -6.15 -7.24 4.32
C ILE A 34 -5.15 -6.23 4.90
N VAL A 35 -4.40 -5.52 4.05
CA VAL A 35 -3.39 -4.54 4.49
C VAL A 35 -3.93 -3.54 5.52
N PRO A 36 -5.16 -3.01 5.38
CA PRO A 36 -5.75 -2.11 6.37
C PRO A 36 -5.97 -2.69 7.77
N GLU A 37 -5.95 -4.01 7.89
CA GLU A 37 -6.27 -4.77 9.10
C GLU A 37 -5.03 -5.35 9.79
N ILE A 38 -3.84 -5.18 9.20
CA ILE A 38 -2.58 -5.67 9.76
C ILE A 38 -1.68 -4.51 10.24
N THR A 39 -0.94 -4.78 11.31
CA THR A 39 0.06 -3.87 11.87
C THR A 39 1.28 -3.75 10.97
N ILE A 40 2.10 -2.72 11.19
CA ILE A 40 3.38 -2.56 10.48
C ILE A 40 4.34 -3.73 10.71
N LYS A 41 4.23 -4.40 11.87
CA LYS A 41 5.04 -5.58 12.20
C LYS A 41 4.60 -6.77 11.33
N GLU A 42 3.30 -7.05 11.28
CA GLU A 42 2.74 -8.11 10.43
C GLU A 42 3.01 -7.82 8.94
N MET A 43 2.88 -6.56 8.50
CA MET A 43 3.25 -6.16 7.14
C MET A 43 4.72 -6.47 6.83
N ALA A 44 5.62 -6.21 7.78
CA ALA A 44 7.04 -6.53 7.64
C ALA A 44 7.27 -8.05 7.56
N GLU A 45 6.55 -8.84 8.36
CA GLU A 45 6.59 -10.31 8.33
C GLU A 45 6.06 -10.87 7.00
N CYS A 46 4.89 -10.42 6.54
CA CYS A 46 4.26 -10.83 5.29
C CYS A 46 5.10 -10.51 4.04
N THR A 47 5.92 -9.46 4.11
CA THR A 47 6.80 -9.03 3.01
C THR A 47 8.26 -9.42 3.24
N TYR A 48 8.55 -10.27 4.22
CA TYR A 48 9.89 -10.76 4.55
C TYR A 48 10.93 -9.63 4.70
N THR A 49 10.55 -8.55 5.37
CA THR A 49 11.40 -7.38 5.56
C THR A 49 11.33 -6.82 6.97
N SER A 50 12.01 -5.69 7.20
CA SER A 50 12.00 -5.00 8.49
C SER A 50 10.97 -3.87 8.51
N ILE A 51 10.48 -3.53 9.71
CA ILE A 51 9.66 -2.33 9.95
C ILE A 51 10.33 -1.07 9.37
N ALA A 52 11.66 -0.98 9.47
CA ALA A 52 12.42 0.13 8.90
C ALA A 52 12.34 0.19 7.36
N THR A 53 12.26 -0.96 6.69
CA THR A 53 12.04 -1.02 5.23
C THR A 53 10.64 -0.55 4.88
N ILE A 54 9.60 -0.95 5.65
CA ILE A 54 8.24 -0.46 5.44
C ILE A 54 8.17 1.06 5.60
N ASN A 55 8.78 1.62 6.65
CA ASN A 55 8.85 3.08 6.83
C ASN A 55 9.63 3.80 5.72
N ARG A 56 10.68 3.19 5.17
CA ARG A 56 11.37 3.75 3.98
C ARG A 56 10.46 3.73 2.75
N PHE A 57 9.68 2.68 2.57
CA PHE A 57 8.71 2.59 1.48
C PHE A 57 7.63 3.66 1.59
N THR A 58 7.05 3.90 2.78
CA THR A 58 6.06 4.97 2.94
C THR A 58 6.66 6.35 2.66
N LYS A 59 7.91 6.60 3.09
CA LYS A 59 8.63 7.82 2.75
C LYS A 59 8.89 7.97 1.25
N TYR A 60 9.16 6.88 0.53
CA TYR A 60 9.30 6.88 -0.92
C TYR A 60 8.00 7.29 -1.63
N LEU A 61 6.85 6.96 -1.03
CA LEU A 61 5.53 7.42 -1.46
C LEU A 61 5.21 8.86 -1.01
N ASN A 62 6.14 9.52 -0.32
CA ASN A 62 5.97 10.85 0.27
C ASN A 62 4.86 10.89 1.34
N LEU A 63 4.82 9.86 2.18
CA LEU A 63 3.91 9.72 3.32
C LEU A 63 4.68 9.88 4.65
N ASP A 64 3.98 10.32 5.68
CA ASP A 64 4.44 10.45 7.06
C ASP A 64 4.73 9.09 7.71
N GLY A 65 4.05 8.03 7.25
CA GLY A 65 4.30 6.68 7.75
C GLY A 65 3.24 5.66 7.37
N TYR A 66 3.31 4.50 8.02
CA TYR A 66 2.41 3.38 7.76
C TYR A 66 0.95 3.69 8.06
N LYS A 67 0.65 4.48 9.10
CA LYS A 67 -0.73 4.86 9.42
C LYS A 67 -1.41 5.64 8.30
N GLU A 68 -0.68 6.53 7.63
CA GLU A 68 -1.20 7.27 6.48
C GLU A 68 -1.42 6.35 5.29
N LEU A 69 -0.48 5.42 5.00
CA LEU A 69 -0.68 4.39 3.99
C LEU A 69 -1.97 3.58 4.23
N ILE A 70 -2.24 3.18 5.47
CA ILE A 70 -3.47 2.48 5.82
C ILE A 70 -4.71 3.34 5.55
N HIS A 71 -4.67 4.63 5.91
CA HIS A 71 -5.79 5.54 5.64
C HIS A 71 -6.10 5.64 4.14
N ILE A 72 -5.07 5.79 3.31
CA ILE A 72 -5.20 5.85 1.84
C ILE A 72 -5.84 4.59 1.28
N ILE A 73 -5.37 3.42 1.72
CA ILE A 73 -5.91 2.13 1.23
C ILE A 73 -7.36 1.94 1.70
N LYS A 74 -7.69 2.28 2.96
CA LYS A 74 -9.08 2.23 3.46
C LYS A 74 -10.01 3.11 2.63
N TYR A 75 -9.59 4.33 2.35
CA TYR A 75 -10.36 5.27 1.55
C TYR A 75 -10.56 4.76 0.11
N PHE A 76 -9.50 4.24 -0.52
CA PHE A 76 -9.57 3.65 -1.85
C PHE A 76 -10.57 2.48 -1.91
N ASN A 77 -10.50 1.55 -0.95
CA ASN A 77 -11.41 0.40 -0.90
C ASN A 77 -12.88 0.82 -0.70
N HIS A 78 -13.13 1.85 0.13
CA HIS A 78 -14.48 2.37 0.34
C HIS A 78 -15.08 2.92 -0.96
N ASN A 79 -14.27 3.65 -1.76
CA ASN A 79 -14.72 4.18 -3.04
C ASN A 79 -14.98 3.06 -4.06
N LEU A 80 -14.14 2.02 -4.08
CA LEU A 80 -14.35 0.84 -4.93
C LEU A 80 -15.69 0.13 -4.61
N ALA A 81 -15.96 -0.11 -3.32
CA ALA A 81 -17.20 -0.76 -2.89
C ALA A 81 -18.45 0.09 -3.18
N GLY A 82 -18.31 1.42 -3.14
CA GLY A 82 -19.36 2.36 -3.55
C GLY A 82 -19.69 2.27 -5.04
N GLU A 83 -18.69 2.04 -5.89
CA GLU A 83 -18.87 1.85 -7.34
C GLU A 83 -19.50 0.48 -7.67
N GLU A 84 -19.06 -0.59 -6.99
CA GLU A 84 -19.63 -1.94 -7.15
C GLU A 84 -21.09 -2.03 -6.70
N SER A 85 -21.52 -1.18 -5.76
CA SER A 85 -22.92 -1.16 -5.28
C SER A 85 -23.90 -0.49 -6.26
N ILE A 86 -23.40 0.14 -7.34
CA ILE A 86 -24.19 0.88 -8.34
C ILE A 86 -24.32 0.09 -9.66
N THR A 87 -23.69 -1.09 -9.77
CA THR A 87 -23.71 -1.96 -10.96
C THR A 87 -24.47 -3.25 -10.70
#